data_AF-A0A348WV08-F1
#
_entry.id   AF-A0A348WV08-F1
#
_cell.length_a   1.000
_cell.length_b   1.000
_cell.length_c   1.000
_cell.angle_alpha   90.00
_cell.angle_beta   90.00
_cell.angle_gamma   90.00
#
_symmetry.space_group_name_H-M   'P 1'
#
loop_
_entity.id
_entity.type
_entity.pdbx_description
1 polymer ?
#
loop_
_entity_poly.entity_id
_entity_poly.type
_entity_poly.pdbx_seq_one_letter_code
_entity_poly.pdbx_strand_id
1 'polypeptide(L)'
;MKKILSILSIFTLTLVMSSCSLLKNKYVTMTNGVDITIPNEYKEHMLLPNHIPSIHFDLENVRISTDSTNALVKFVQNDPYVLSDAMANHLARYSNDQIIETRRVEREEKKGAKLGKDYLPIDEGTQSLEKIIIATQDDGTRVSYSFRTFQSNGKIYYAYSYTENMSIALEMPLMVVKEENMKKLVLLPIPYNTKYIVGGYNIELDSLLKKDQYLDTTKENYYIFNYPTYLKAINTDSSYLINEVKNWYIKHCNGHFEENQFIIEYLGVKFWIDFDQEKFNNDTEKIEPAFQIKYIGIA
;
A
#
# COMPACT_ATOMS: atom_id res chain seq x y z
N MET A 1 57.64 16.76 16.28
CA MET A 1 56.83 16.18 15.18
C MET A 1 55.58 15.43 15.64
N LYS A 2 55.60 14.61 16.71
CA LYS A 2 54.41 13.84 17.16
C LYS A 2 53.19 14.70 17.59
N LYS A 3 53.39 15.91 18.13
CA LYS A 3 52.30 16.81 18.56
C LYS A 3 51.61 17.58 17.42
N ILE A 4 52.28 17.77 16.27
CA ILE A 4 51.71 18.46 15.11
C ILE A 4 50.87 17.48 14.28
N LEU A 5 51.31 16.21 14.17
CA LEU A 5 50.53 15.15 13.54
C LEU A 5 49.20 14.86 14.28
N SER A 6 49.19 14.91 15.62
CA SER A 6 47.97 14.66 16.40
C SER A 6 46.93 15.78 16.24
N ILE A 7 47.35 17.03 16.06
CA ILE A 7 46.43 18.16 15.86
C ILE A 7 45.84 18.13 14.45
N LEU A 8 46.63 17.75 13.43
CA LEU A 8 46.16 17.61 12.06
C LEU A 8 45.13 16.46 11.91
N SER A 9 45.33 15.36 12.63
CA SER A 9 44.38 14.22 12.66
C SER A 9 43.08 14.53 13.40
N ILE A 10 43.10 15.43 14.39
CA ILE A 10 41.88 15.87 15.09
C ILE A 10 41.08 16.85 14.21
N PHE A 11 41.75 17.69 13.42
CA PHE A 11 41.09 18.63 12.50
C PHE A 11 40.47 17.94 11.28
N THR A 12 41.05 16.85 10.77
CA THR A 12 40.40 16.04 9.73
C THR A 12 39.22 15.24 10.28
N LEU A 13 39.28 14.78 11.53
CA LEU A 13 38.16 14.05 12.14
C LEU A 13 36.96 14.95 12.43
N THR A 14 37.17 16.22 12.80
CA THR A 14 36.07 17.20 12.97
C THR A 14 35.47 17.62 11.63
N LEU A 15 36.26 17.71 10.55
CA LEU A 15 35.76 17.99 9.19
C LEU A 15 34.90 16.84 8.62
N VAL A 16 35.24 15.58 8.92
CA VAL A 16 34.43 14.42 8.53
C VAL A 16 33.15 14.34 9.36
N MET A 17 33.16 14.75 10.64
CA MET A 17 31.96 14.76 11.49
C MET A 17 31.00 15.91 11.19
N SER A 18 31.46 17.02 10.60
CA SER A 18 30.57 18.08 10.06
C SER A 18 29.92 17.72 8.71
N SER A 19 30.30 16.59 8.09
CA SER A 19 29.70 16.09 6.86
C SER A 19 28.39 15.30 7.06
N CYS A 20 27.89 15.18 8.29
CA CYS A 20 26.50 14.77 8.57
C CYS A 20 25.43 15.71 7.99
N SER A 21 25.83 16.80 7.33
CA SER A 21 24.96 17.70 6.54
C SER A 21 24.82 17.29 5.06
N LEU A 22 25.51 16.25 4.59
CA LEU A 22 25.51 15.82 3.18
C LEU A 22 24.50 14.73 2.83
N LEU A 23 23.85 14.10 3.81
CA LEU A 23 22.58 13.40 3.59
C LEU A 23 21.43 14.41 3.62
N LYS A 24 21.47 15.40 2.72
CA LYS A 24 20.24 16.14 2.40
C LYS A 24 19.27 15.08 1.87
N ASN A 25 18.17 14.83 2.59
CA ASN A 25 17.07 14.02 2.08
C ASN A 25 16.69 14.60 0.72
N LYS A 26 17.10 13.92 -0.35
CA LYS A 26 16.89 14.40 -1.71
C LYS A 26 15.40 14.32 -1.97
N TYR A 27 14.87 15.39 -2.56
CA TYR A 27 13.45 15.48 -2.88
C TYR A 27 13.25 16.09 -4.25
N VAL A 28 12.10 15.78 -4.83
CA VAL A 28 11.55 16.44 -6.01
C VAL A 28 10.33 17.23 -5.56
N THR A 29 10.12 18.40 -6.15
CA THR A 29 8.91 19.22 -5.92
C THR A 29 7.95 18.98 -7.06
N MET A 30 6.72 18.58 -6.72
CA MET A 30 5.63 18.41 -7.66
C MET A 30 4.70 19.62 -7.56
N THR A 31 4.58 20.40 -8.62
CA THR A 31 3.89 21.70 -8.57
C THR A 31 2.40 21.55 -8.27
N ASN A 32 1.74 20.55 -8.86
CA ASN A 32 0.28 20.40 -8.84
C ASN A 32 -0.11 19.09 -8.14
N GLY A 33 0.36 18.84 -6.92
CA GLY A 33 0.12 17.55 -6.26
C GLY A 33 0.88 16.39 -6.91
N VAL A 34 0.48 15.16 -6.57
CA VAL A 34 1.14 13.95 -7.04
C VAL A 34 0.13 12.84 -7.31
N ASP A 35 0.29 12.15 -8.44
CA ASP A 35 -0.50 10.99 -8.80
C ASP A 35 0.14 9.71 -8.26
N ILE A 36 -0.67 8.92 -7.56
CA ILE A 36 -0.34 7.59 -7.07
C ILE A 36 -0.96 6.57 -8.03
N THR A 37 -0.12 5.83 -8.75
CA THR A 37 -0.53 4.89 -9.80
C THR A 37 0.55 3.81 -10.01
N ILE A 38 0.35 2.88 -10.93
CA ILE A 38 1.35 1.86 -11.29
C ILE A 38 2.64 2.53 -11.83
N PRO A 39 3.85 2.04 -11.50
CA PRO A 39 5.11 2.54 -12.04
C PRO A 39 5.18 2.42 -13.56
N ASN A 40 5.85 3.37 -14.22
CA ASN A 40 5.85 3.48 -15.68
C ASN A 40 6.35 2.21 -16.38
N GLU A 41 7.35 1.54 -15.81
CA GLU A 41 7.91 0.29 -16.33
C GLU A 41 6.88 -0.84 -16.38
N TYR A 42 5.84 -0.84 -15.54
CA TYR A 42 4.77 -1.84 -15.59
C TYR A 42 3.69 -1.46 -16.62
N LYS A 43 3.48 -0.17 -16.90
CA LYS A 43 2.36 0.33 -17.74
C LYS A 43 2.34 -0.29 -19.14
N GLU A 44 3.50 -0.46 -19.76
CA GLU A 44 3.64 -1.03 -21.11
C GLU A 44 3.24 -2.53 -21.18
N HIS A 45 3.25 -3.20 -20.02
CA HIS A 45 2.91 -4.61 -19.90
C HIS A 45 1.49 -4.84 -19.39
N MET A 46 0.77 -3.80 -18.97
CA MET A 46 -0.62 -3.93 -18.55
C MET A 46 -1.49 -4.36 -19.73
N LEU A 47 -2.45 -5.26 -19.46
CA LEU A 47 -3.45 -5.70 -20.44
C LEU A 47 -4.29 -4.52 -20.93
N LEU A 48 -4.74 -3.68 -19.99
CA LEU A 48 -5.60 -2.54 -20.23
C LEU A 48 -4.95 -1.25 -19.69
N PRO A 49 -4.01 -0.62 -20.42
CA PRO A 49 -3.30 0.57 -19.94
C PRO A 49 -4.22 1.76 -19.59
N ASN A 50 -5.38 1.86 -20.23
CA ASN A 50 -6.36 2.93 -20.01
C ASN A 50 -7.25 2.70 -18.76
N HIS A 51 -7.16 1.54 -18.12
CA HIS A 51 -7.93 1.20 -16.93
C HIS A 51 -7.06 1.15 -15.66
N ILE A 52 -5.81 1.62 -15.75
CA ILE A 52 -4.91 1.68 -14.59
C ILE A 52 -5.44 2.74 -13.61
N PRO A 53 -5.65 2.41 -12.32
CA PRO A 53 -6.15 3.36 -11.34
C PRO A 53 -5.08 4.43 -11.07
N SER A 54 -5.55 5.66 -10.88
CA SER A 54 -4.72 6.79 -10.49
C SER A 54 -5.44 7.59 -9.42
N ILE A 55 -4.73 7.85 -8.33
CA ILE A 55 -5.22 8.62 -7.19
C ILE A 55 -4.39 9.89 -7.10
N HIS A 56 -5.03 11.03 -7.22
CA HIS A 56 -4.36 12.30 -7.00
C HIS A 56 -4.32 12.66 -5.52
N PHE A 57 -3.18 13.16 -5.04
CA PHE A 57 -3.02 13.81 -3.74
C PHE A 57 -2.78 15.30 -3.94
N ASP A 58 -3.75 16.12 -3.54
CA ASP A 58 -3.76 17.56 -3.72
C ASP A 58 -2.89 18.28 -2.69
N LEU A 59 -1.72 18.75 -3.13
CA LEU A 59 -0.91 19.71 -2.39
C LEU A 59 0.02 20.47 -3.35
N GLU A 60 -0.12 21.79 -3.40
CA GLU A 60 0.72 22.63 -4.24
C GLU A 60 2.19 22.55 -3.80
N ASN A 61 3.10 22.41 -4.75
CA ASN A 61 4.54 22.30 -4.52
C ASN A 61 4.91 21.21 -3.49
N VAL A 62 4.18 20.08 -3.50
CA VAL A 62 4.45 18.96 -2.61
C VAL A 62 5.83 18.37 -2.86
N ARG A 63 6.57 18.16 -1.78
CA ARG A 63 7.91 17.57 -1.80
C ARG A 63 7.84 16.10 -1.46
N ILE A 64 8.38 15.29 -2.36
CA ILE A 64 8.45 13.82 -2.23
C ILE A 64 9.90 13.36 -2.32
N SER A 65 10.24 12.27 -1.64
CA SER A 65 11.57 11.67 -1.69
C SER A 65 11.92 11.28 -3.13
N THR A 66 13.19 11.41 -3.53
CA THR A 66 13.67 10.86 -4.81
C THR A 66 13.55 9.34 -4.90
N ASP A 67 13.41 8.66 -3.76
CA ASP A 67 13.19 7.21 -3.68
C ASP A 67 11.70 6.83 -3.70
N SER A 68 10.83 7.78 -4.05
CA SER A 68 9.42 7.51 -4.31
C SER A 68 9.28 6.86 -5.68
N THR A 69 8.31 5.96 -5.82
CA THR A 69 7.84 5.46 -7.12
C THR A 69 6.43 5.99 -7.38
N ASN A 70 5.89 5.85 -8.58
CA ASN A 70 4.49 6.20 -8.83
C ASN A 70 3.53 5.45 -7.89
N ALA A 71 3.87 4.24 -7.48
CA ALA A 71 3.02 3.43 -6.60
C ALA A 71 3.27 3.66 -5.12
N LEU A 72 4.35 4.34 -4.74
CA LEU A 72 4.70 4.65 -3.35
C LEU A 72 5.29 6.05 -3.26
N VAL A 73 4.47 6.98 -2.82
CA VAL A 73 4.86 8.36 -2.57
C VAL A 73 5.28 8.51 -1.12
N LYS A 74 6.50 8.98 -0.89
CA LYS A 74 7.02 9.29 0.46
C LYS A 74 7.20 10.79 0.58
N PHE A 75 6.36 11.46 1.37
CA PHE A 75 6.48 12.89 1.60
C PHE A 75 7.75 13.20 2.39
N VAL A 76 8.39 14.33 2.12
CA VAL A 76 9.58 14.79 2.87
C VAL A 76 9.68 16.31 2.87
N GLN A 77 10.09 16.92 3.98
CA GLN A 77 10.39 18.35 4.07
C GLN A 77 9.26 19.31 3.61
N ASN A 78 8.00 18.87 3.69
CA ASN A 78 6.85 19.75 3.52
C ASN A 78 6.63 20.58 4.78
N ASP A 79 5.91 21.69 4.66
CA ASP A 79 5.34 22.33 5.84
C ASP A 79 4.44 21.32 6.57
N PRO A 80 4.71 21.05 7.86
CA PRO A 80 4.05 19.96 8.56
C PRO A 80 2.57 20.24 8.82
N TYR A 81 2.15 21.50 8.92
CA TYR A 81 0.76 21.88 9.14
C TYR A 81 -0.03 21.77 7.83
N VAL A 82 0.53 22.31 6.74
CA VAL A 82 -0.11 22.24 5.42
C VAL A 82 -0.23 20.79 4.94
N LEU A 83 0.81 19.97 5.13
CA LEU A 83 0.73 18.54 4.80
C LEU A 83 -0.30 17.81 5.67
N SER A 84 -0.43 18.19 6.95
CA SER A 84 -1.44 17.65 7.86
C SER A 84 -2.85 17.87 7.32
N ASP A 85 -3.14 19.10 6.91
CA ASP A 85 -4.44 19.51 6.41
C ASP A 85 -4.74 18.88 5.05
N ALA A 86 -3.75 18.80 4.17
CA ALA A 86 -3.87 18.10 2.90
C ALA A 86 -4.17 16.60 3.10
N MET A 87 -3.50 15.93 4.04
CA MET A 87 -3.78 14.54 4.37
C MET A 87 -5.18 14.34 4.97
N ALA A 88 -5.61 15.24 5.85
CA ALA A 88 -6.97 15.21 6.41
C ALA A 88 -8.03 15.33 5.30
N ASN A 89 -7.87 16.31 4.41
CA ASN A 89 -8.77 16.54 3.28
C ASN A 89 -8.78 15.35 2.31
N HIS A 90 -7.60 14.79 2.00
CA HIS A 90 -7.47 13.62 1.15
C HIS A 90 -8.17 12.40 1.74
N LEU A 91 -8.07 12.17 3.05
CA LEU A 91 -8.71 11.02 3.69
C LEU A 91 -10.20 11.21 3.92
N ALA A 92 -10.69 12.45 4.02
CA ALA A 92 -12.10 12.76 4.21
C ALA A 92 -13.00 12.35 3.03
N ARG A 93 -12.41 12.02 1.87
CA ARG A 93 -13.14 11.51 0.71
C ARG A 93 -13.64 10.06 0.87
N TYR A 94 -13.09 9.33 1.84
CA TYR A 94 -13.48 7.96 2.12
C TYR A 94 -14.54 7.90 3.21
N SER A 95 -15.52 7.01 3.06
CA SER A 95 -16.44 6.67 4.14
C SER A 95 -15.77 5.76 5.17
N ASN A 96 -16.31 5.73 6.39
CA ASN A 96 -15.72 4.95 7.49
C ASN A 96 -15.63 3.45 7.16
N ASP A 97 -16.58 2.90 6.40
CA ASP A 97 -16.61 1.49 6.00
C ASP A 97 -15.66 1.16 4.83
N GLN A 98 -15.03 2.17 4.22
CA GLN A 98 -13.97 1.99 3.23
C GLN A 98 -12.57 1.93 3.86
N ILE A 99 -12.42 2.36 5.11
CA ILE A 99 -11.13 2.44 5.81
C ILE A 99 -11.00 1.30 6.82
N ILE A 100 -9.88 0.59 6.76
CA ILE A 100 -9.48 -0.38 7.78
C ILE A 100 -8.18 0.10 8.42
N GLU A 101 -8.15 0.19 9.76
CA GLU A 101 -6.92 0.42 10.51
C GLU A 101 -6.19 -0.90 10.76
N THR A 102 -4.92 -0.97 10.37
CA THR A 102 -4.16 -2.24 10.28
C THR A 102 -2.97 -2.31 11.20
N ARG A 103 -2.42 -1.14 11.54
CA ARG A 103 -1.35 -0.97 12.53
C ARG A 103 -1.75 0.19 13.41
N ARG A 104 -1.63 0.00 14.72
CA ARG A 104 -1.82 1.03 15.75
C ARG A 104 -0.72 0.87 16.80
N VAL A 105 0.26 1.76 16.78
CA VAL A 105 1.36 1.77 17.75
C VAL A 105 1.33 3.09 18.50
N GLU A 106 1.10 3.01 19.81
CA GLU A 106 1.16 4.17 20.68
C GLU A 106 2.60 4.66 20.87
N ARG A 107 2.78 5.98 20.86
CA ARG A 107 4.06 6.65 21.12
C ARG A 107 3.94 7.41 22.42
N GLU A 108 4.89 7.17 23.33
CA GLU A 108 5.02 7.95 24.57
C GLU A 108 5.59 9.34 24.27
N GLU A 109 4.83 10.38 24.61
CA GLU A 109 5.16 11.77 24.29
C GLU A 109 5.39 12.59 25.56
N LYS A 110 6.66 12.78 25.94
CA LYS A 110 7.03 13.42 27.23
C LYS A 110 6.87 14.95 27.26
N LYS A 111 6.89 15.61 26.10
CA LYS A 111 6.86 17.08 25.97
C LYS A 111 5.67 17.56 25.12
N GLY A 112 4.69 16.69 24.89
CA GLY A 112 3.71 16.84 23.81
C GLY A 112 4.18 16.18 22.51
N ALA A 113 3.27 16.05 21.56
CA ALA A 113 3.53 15.45 20.26
C ALA A 113 4.28 16.42 19.35
N LYS A 114 5.33 15.93 18.68
CA LYS A 114 6.12 16.77 17.77
C LYS A 114 5.38 16.99 16.44
N LEU A 115 5.38 18.21 15.91
CA LEU A 115 4.93 18.53 14.55
C LEU A 115 5.94 19.46 13.88
N GLY A 116 6.75 18.90 12.97
CA GLY A 116 7.92 19.61 12.45
C GLY A 116 8.90 20.00 13.55
N LYS A 117 9.05 21.30 13.81
CA LYS A 117 9.94 21.84 14.86
C LYS A 117 9.22 22.05 16.20
N ASP A 118 7.89 22.07 16.19
CA ASP A 118 7.07 22.46 17.33
C ASP A 118 6.63 21.23 18.14
N TYR A 119 6.31 21.46 19.42
CA TYR A 119 5.72 20.45 20.30
C TYR A 119 4.33 20.94 20.71
N LEU A 120 3.31 20.15 20.40
CA LEU A 120 1.92 20.47 20.70
C LEU A 120 1.42 19.60 21.86
N PRO A 121 0.66 20.17 22.82
CA PRO A 121 0.05 19.37 23.88
C PRO A 121 -0.93 18.37 23.28
N ILE A 122 -0.98 17.17 23.84
CA ILE A 122 -1.95 16.15 23.44
C ILE A 122 -3.21 16.33 24.28
N ASP A 123 -4.36 16.29 23.64
CA ASP A 123 -5.64 16.41 24.34
C ASP A 123 -5.83 15.28 25.34
N GLU A 124 -6.39 15.60 26.51
CA GLU A 124 -6.65 14.64 27.57
C GLU A 124 -7.50 13.47 27.05
N GLY A 125 -7.12 12.24 27.41
CA GLY A 125 -7.79 11.03 26.94
C GLY A 125 -7.44 10.60 25.51
N THR A 126 -6.56 11.32 24.81
CA THR A 126 -6.07 10.96 23.46
C THR A 126 -4.60 10.54 23.46
N GLN A 127 -4.14 9.97 22.34
CA GLN A 127 -2.80 9.38 22.21
C GLN A 127 -2.14 9.77 20.88
N SER A 128 -0.81 9.77 20.87
CA SER A 128 0.00 9.84 19.65
C SER A 128 0.15 8.42 19.09
N LEU A 129 -0.37 8.19 17.88
CA LEU A 129 -0.50 6.85 17.29
C LEU A 129 0.16 6.80 15.93
N GLU A 130 1.16 5.95 15.76
CA GLU A 130 1.64 5.55 14.43
C GLU A 130 0.64 4.54 13.84
N LYS A 131 0.13 4.87 12.66
CA LYS A 131 -0.97 4.17 12.00
C LYS A 131 -0.58 3.73 10.59
N ILE A 132 -1.07 2.55 10.21
CA ILE A 132 -1.26 2.20 8.80
C ILE A 132 -2.75 1.97 8.60
N ILE A 133 -3.34 2.70 7.65
CA ILE A 133 -4.73 2.48 7.24
C ILE A 133 -4.75 2.03 5.78
N ILE A 134 -5.71 1.17 5.44
CA ILE A 134 -6.00 0.76 4.07
C ILE A 134 -7.36 1.31 3.71
N ALA A 135 -7.43 2.11 2.64
CA ALA A 135 -8.68 2.56 2.06
C ALA A 135 -8.99 1.75 0.81
N THR A 136 -10.24 1.29 0.67
CA THR A 136 -10.74 0.61 -0.52
C THR A 136 -11.68 1.53 -1.27
N GLN A 137 -11.37 1.84 -2.53
CA GLN A 137 -12.23 2.63 -3.41
C GLN A 137 -13.46 1.83 -3.86
N ASP A 138 -14.44 2.52 -4.44
CA ASP A 138 -15.67 1.87 -4.93
C ASP A 138 -15.40 0.84 -6.03
N ASP A 139 -14.34 1.05 -6.80
CA ASP A 139 -13.86 0.11 -7.82
C ASP A 139 -13.03 -1.06 -7.25
N GLY A 140 -12.84 -1.14 -5.93
CA GLY A 140 -12.03 -2.16 -5.26
C GLY A 140 -10.54 -1.87 -5.19
N THR A 141 -10.06 -0.78 -5.81
CA THR A 141 -8.65 -0.37 -5.72
C THR A 141 -8.29 -0.05 -4.27
N ARG A 142 -7.18 -0.60 -3.79
CA ARG A 142 -6.71 -0.40 -2.41
C ARG A 142 -5.50 0.52 -2.33
N VAL A 143 -5.52 1.38 -1.33
CA VAL A 143 -4.46 2.35 -1.05
C VAL A 143 -4.07 2.27 0.41
N SER A 144 -2.78 2.10 0.67
CA SER A 144 -2.20 2.13 2.00
C SER A 144 -1.70 3.52 2.35
N TYR A 145 -1.96 3.95 3.57
CA TYR A 145 -1.46 5.20 4.12
C TYR A 145 -0.71 4.91 5.40
N SER A 146 0.52 5.42 5.51
CA SER A 146 1.33 5.32 6.73
C SER A 146 1.62 6.72 7.26
N PHE A 147 1.27 6.97 8.52
CA PHE A 147 1.46 8.25 9.18
C PHE A 147 1.39 8.09 10.70
N ARG A 148 1.68 9.17 11.44
CA ARG A 148 1.35 9.30 12.85
C ARG A 148 0.19 10.27 13.02
N THR A 149 -0.68 10.03 13.99
CA THR A 149 -1.77 10.92 14.36
C THR A 149 -1.69 11.31 15.83
N PHE A 150 -2.15 12.50 16.18
CA PHE A 150 -2.42 12.91 17.56
C PHE A 150 -3.46 14.02 17.56
N GLN A 151 -4.16 14.23 18.67
CA GLN A 151 -5.13 15.30 18.81
C GLN A 151 -4.57 16.43 19.69
N SER A 152 -4.76 17.67 19.27
CA SER A 152 -4.38 18.86 20.03
C SER A 152 -5.38 19.99 19.79
N ASN A 153 -5.95 20.54 20.86
CA ASN A 153 -7.02 21.55 20.85
C ASN A 153 -8.22 21.14 19.97
N GLY A 154 -8.64 19.87 20.06
CA GLY A 154 -9.76 19.32 19.31
C GLY A 154 -9.46 18.98 17.85
N LYS A 155 -8.27 19.31 17.33
CA LYS A 155 -7.86 19.01 15.95
C LYS A 155 -6.99 17.77 15.89
N ILE A 156 -7.30 16.85 14.98
CA ILE A 156 -6.45 15.71 14.64
C ILE A 156 -5.37 16.18 13.67
N TYR A 157 -4.11 15.94 14.02
CA TYR A 157 -2.97 16.19 13.16
C TYR A 157 -2.43 14.89 12.59
N TYR A 158 -2.18 14.88 11.28
CA TYR A 158 -1.39 13.88 10.57
C TYR A 158 0.06 14.33 10.49
N ALA A 159 0.97 13.49 10.91
CA ALA A 159 2.39 13.82 11.05
C ALA A 159 3.28 12.68 10.55
N TYR A 160 4.54 13.01 10.35
CA TYR A 160 5.59 12.02 10.16
C TYR A 160 5.68 11.10 11.39
N SER A 161 5.87 9.81 11.12
CA SER A 161 6.30 8.84 12.13
C SER A 161 7.75 9.14 12.53
N TYR A 162 8.22 8.60 13.66
CA TYR A 162 9.58 8.87 14.12
C TYR A 162 10.64 8.07 13.35
N THR A 163 10.24 6.97 12.72
CA THR A 163 11.12 6.02 12.02
C THR A 163 10.87 5.97 10.52
N GLU A 164 9.73 6.48 10.04
CA GLU A 164 9.27 6.34 8.66
C GLU A 164 8.65 7.64 8.16
N ASN A 165 8.78 7.89 6.85
CA ASN A 165 8.08 9.00 6.21
C ASN A 165 6.57 8.75 6.17
N MET A 166 5.80 9.84 6.20
CA MET A 166 4.40 9.79 5.79
C MET A 166 4.35 9.33 4.33
N SER A 167 3.48 8.38 4.01
CA SER A 167 3.41 7.81 2.66
C SER A 167 2.02 7.37 2.26
N ILE A 168 1.82 7.33 0.94
CA ILE A 168 0.65 6.80 0.25
C ILE A 168 1.16 5.74 -0.73
N ALA A 169 0.57 4.55 -0.72
CA ALA A 169 0.96 3.45 -1.57
C ALA A 169 -0.24 2.80 -2.26
N LEU A 170 -0.19 2.66 -3.59
CA LEU A 170 -1.11 1.80 -4.32
C LEU A 170 -0.75 0.34 -4.00
N GLU A 171 -1.72 -0.44 -3.55
CA GLU A 171 -1.50 -1.88 -3.43
C GLU A 171 -1.62 -2.53 -4.81
N MET A 172 -0.57 -3.25 -5.22
CA MET A 172 -0.45 -3.78 -6.57
C MET A 172 -0.30 -5.31 -6.61
N PRO A 173 -1.28 -6.08 -6.13
CA PRO A 173 -1.34 -7.50 -6.45
C PRO A 173 -1.55 -7.66 -7.96
N LEU A 174 -0.77 -8.53 -8.58
CA LEU A 174 -0.75 -8.71 -10.04
C LEU A 174 -1.06 -10.16 -10.41
N MET A 175 -1.57 -10.34 -11.62
CA MET A 175 -1.63 -11.62 -12.30
C MET A 175 -1.00 -11.49 -13.68
N VAL A 176 -0.22 -12.50 -14.06
CA VAL A 176 0.33 -12.63 -15.43
C VAL A 176 -0.63 -13.48 -16.23
N VAL A 177 -1.19 -12.87 -17.28
CA VAL A 177 -2.10 -13.52 -18.23
C VAL A 177 -1.42 -13.62 -19.59
N LYS A 178 -1.94 -14.50 -20.46
CA LYS A 178 -1.45 -14.63 -21.83
C LYS A 178 -2.52 -14.18 -22.81
N GLU A 179 -2.24 -13.11 -23.55
CA GLU A 179 -3.09 -12.58 -24.61
C GLU A 179 -2.27 -12.44 -25.89
N GLU A 180 -2.79 -12.93 -27.02
CA GLU A 180 -2.11 -12.91 -28.32
C GLU A 180 -0.66 -13.46 -28.29
N ASN A 181 -0.43 -14.52 -27.50
CA ASN A 181 0.88 -15.10 -27.21
C ASN A 181 1.89 -14.22 -26.45
N MET A 182 1.48 -13.04 -26.01
CA MET A 182 2.26 -12.16 -25.14
C MET A 182 1.81 -12.26 -23.69
N LYS A 183 2.77 -12.18 -22.77
CA LYS A 183 2.47 -12.04 -21.35
C LYS A 183 2.07 -10.61 -21.07
N LYS A 184 0.94 -10.47 -20.37
CA LYS A 184 0.37 -9.20 -19.94
C LYS A 184 0.09 -9.24 -18.44
N LEU A 185 0.00 -8.07 -17.84
CA LEU A 185 -0.27 -7.90 -16.42
C LEU A 185 -1.67 -7.35 -16.22
N VAL A 186 -2.37 -7.88 -15.23
CA VAL A 186 -3.62 -7.32 -14.71
C VAL A 186 -3.48 -7.11 -13.21
N LEU A 187 -4.12 -6.07 -12.69
CA LEU A 187 -4.27 -5.92 -11.24
C LEU A 187 -5.31 -6.92 -10.73
N LEU A 188 -5.06 -7.49 -9.56
CA LEU A 188 -6.00 -8.39 -8.91
C LEU A 188 -6.85 -7.66 -7.86
N PRO A 189 -8.18 -7.83 -7.88
CA PRO A 189 -9.01 -7.41 -6.77
C PRO A 189 -8.90 -8.48 -5.67
N ILE A 190 -8.22 -8.18 -4.57
CA ILE A 190 -8.19 -9.06 -3.41
C ILE A 190 -8.69 -8.31 -2.18
N PRO A 191 -9.39 -8.97 -1.22
CA PRO A 191 -9.76 -8.35 0.05
C PRO A 191 -8.54 -8.08 0.95
N TYR A 192 -8.64 -7.05 1.80
CA TYR A 192 -7.54 -6.65 2.71
C TYR A 192 -7.00 -7.86 3.51
N ASN A 193 -5.70 -7.88 3.80
CA ASN A 193 -5.02 -8.97 4.54
C ASN A 193 -4.99 -10.33 3.80
N THR A 194 -5.40 -10.41 2.53
CA THR A 194 -5.05 -11.55 1.67
C THR A 194 -3.57 -11.48 1.28
N LYS A 195 -2.80 -12.51 1.64
CA LYS A 195 -1.37 -12.61 1.27
C LYS A 195 -1.22 -13.03 -0.19
N TYR A 196 -0.37 -12.30 -0.93
CA TYR A 196 -0.04 -12.58 -2.33
C TYR A 196 1.47 -12.48 -2.54
N ILE A 197 1.96 -13.21 -3.55
CA ILE A 197 3.39 -13.23 -3.92
C ILE A 197 3.60 -12.46 -5.24
N VAL A 198 2.65 -12.58 -6.17
CA VAL A 198 2.71 -11.94 -7.49
C VAL A 198 2.19 -10.52 -7.37
N GLY A 199 3.08 -9.54 -7.49
CA GLY A 199 2.74 -8.12 -7.41
C GLY A 199 3.55 -7.31 -6.39
N GLY A 200 3.52 -5.99 -6.54
CA GLY A 200 4.24 -5.03 -5.70
C GLY A 200 5.76 -5.20 -5.74
N TYR A 201 6.39 -5.04 -4.58
CA TYR A 201 7.85 -5.16 -4.39
C TYR A 201 8.34 -6.61 -4.20
N ASN A 202 7.46 -7.60 -4.38
CA ASN A 202 7.76 -9.00 -4.02
C ASN A 202 8.50 -9.76 -5.13
N ILE A 203 8.30 -9.39 -6.40
CA ILE A 203 8.93 -10.02 -7.57
C ILE A 203 9.32 -8.95 -8.58
N GLU A 204 10.54 -9.05 -9.11
CA GLU A 204 11.00 -8.20 -10.21
C GLU A 204 10.15 -8.39 -11.49
N LEU A 205 9.79 -7.28 -12.13
CA LEU A 205 8.99 -7.27 -13.36
C LEU A 205 9.52 -8.23 -14.44
N ASP A 206 10.83 -8.25 -14.66
CA ASP A 206 11.45 -9.15 -15.66
C ASP A 206 11.19 -10.63 -15.37
N SER A 207 11.17 -11.02 -14.08
CA SER A 207 10.83 -12.39 -13.67
C SER A 207 9.36 -12.72 -13.96
N LEU A 208 8.44 -11.78 -13.73
CA LEU A 208 7.01 -11.93 -14.05
C LEU A 208 6.80 -12.17 -15.54
N LEU A 209 7.53 -11.44 -16.39
CA LEU A 209 7.39 -11.51 -17.84
C LEU A 209 8.10 -12.71 -18.46
N LYS A 210 9.18 -13.23 -17.86
CA LYS A 210 9.94 -14.34 -18.45
C LYS A 210 9.50 -15.72 -17.98
N LYS A 211 9.17 -15.90 -16.69
CA LYS A 211 8.93 -17.23 -16.12
C LYS A 211 7.48 -17.67 -16.34
N ASP A 212 7.27 -18.91 -16.77
CA ASP A 212 5.93 -19.46 -17.03
C ASP A 212 5.18 -19.84 -15.76
N GLN A 213 5.88 -20.09 -14.65
CA GLN A 213 5.29 -20.42 -13.34
C GLN A 213 4.32 -19.34 -12.81
N TYR A 214 4.41 -18.11 -13.31
CA TYR A 214 3.52 -17.02 -12.94
C TYR A 214 2.31 -16.88 -13.87
N LEU A 215 2.17 -17.70 -14.92
CA LEU A 215 0.97 -17.67 -15.76
C LEU A 215 -0.23 -18.21 -14.99
N ASP A 216 -1.37 -17.53 -15.13
CA ASP A 216 -2.67 -17.91 -14.59
C ASP A 216 -3.15 -19.30 -15.07
N THR A 217 -2.68 -19.73 -16.24
CA THR A 217 -2.97 -21.06 -16.81
C THR A 217 -2.31 -22.22 -16.07
N THR A 218 -1.34 -21.96 -15.20
CA THR A 218 -0.67 -23.01 -14.45
C THR A 218 -1.48 -23.35 -13.19
N LYS A 219 -1.44 -24.61 -12.75
CA LYS A 219 -2.03 -25.02 -11.46
C LYS A 219 -1.23 -24.52 -10.24
N GLU A 220 -0.39 -23.51 -10.42
CA GLU A 220 0.49 -23.05 -9.35
C GLU A 220 -0.28 -22.26 -8.28
N ASN A 221 0.21 -22.36 -7.04
CA ASN A 221 -0.43 -21.81 -5.85
C ASN A 221 -0.44 -20.27 -5.78
N TYR A 222 0.04 -19.56 -6.79
CA TYR A 222 0.21 -18.10 -6.76
C TYR A 222 -1.12 -17.32 -6.84
N TYR A 223 -2.14 -17.91 -7.49
CA TYR A 223 -3.48 -17.30 -7.64
C TYR A 223 -4.56 -18.02 -6.85
N ILE A 224 -4.16 -18.97 -6.02
CA ILE A 224 -4.98 -19.54 -4.95
C ILE A 224 -4.61 -18.77 -3.67
N PHE A 225 -5.60 -18.31 -2.92
CA PHE A 225 -5.42 -17.41 -1.80
C PHE A 225 -6.08 -17.98 -0.55
N ASN A 226 -5.33 -17.98 0.56
CA ASN A 226 -5.93 -18.16 1.86
C ASN A 226 -6.87 -16.98 2.14
N TYR A 227 -8.02 -17.24 2.78
CA TYR A 227 -8.91 -16.17 3.23
C TYR A 227 -8.17 -15.16 4.12
N PRO A 228 -8.57 -13.87 4.09
CA PRO A 228 -8.00 -12.82 4.92
C PRO A 228 -7.84 -13.21 6.39
N THR A 229 -6.66 -12.95 6.96
CA THR A 229 -6.37 -13.30 8.36
C THR A 229 -7.33 -12.62 9.34
N TYR A 230 -7.76 -11.39 9.04
CA TYR A 230 -8.70 -10.66 9.90
C TYR A 230 -10.08 -11.32 9.96
N LEU A 231 -10.54 -11.95 8.86
CA LEU A 231 -11.80 -12.71 8.87
C LEU A 231 -11.65 -13.99 9.67
N LYS A 232 -10.52 -14.69 9.50
CA LYS A 232 -10.21 -15.91 10.26
C LYS A 232 -10.12 -15.67 11.77
N ALA A 233 -9.71 -14.48 12.19
CA ALA A 233 -9.69 -14.08 13.60
C ALA A 233 -11.11 -13.90 14.19
N ILE A 234 -12.13 -13.70 13.35
CA ILE A 234 -13.53 -13.58 13.75
C ILE A 234 -14.20 -14.96 13.74
N ASN A 235 -14.07 -15.69 12.63
CA ASN A 235 -14.69 -17.00 12.46
C ASN A 235 -13.93 -17.81 11.40
N THR A 236 -13.67 -19.08 11.69
CA THR A 236 -12.93 -20.00 10.82
C THR A 236 -13.84 -20.88 9.96
N ASP A 237 -15.17 -20.79 10.09
CA ASP A 237 -16.12 -21.53 9.27
C ASP A 237 -16.01 -21.15 7.79
N SER A 238 -15.88 -22.15 6.92
CA SER A 238 -15.70 -21.92 5.47
C SER A 238 -16.84 -21.13 4.85
N SER A 239 -18.09 -21.39 5.26
CA SER A 239 -19.26 -20.74 4.68
C SER A 239 -19.29 -19.26 5.04
N TYR A 240 -18.92 -18.93 6.28
CA TYR A 240 -18.73 -17.55 6.71
C TYR A 240 -17.66 -16.84 5.88
N LEU A 241 -16.47 -17.44 5.77
CA LEU A 241 -15.34 -16.85 5.03
C LEU A 241 -15.67 -16.61 3.55
N ILE A 242 -16.33 -17.58 2.90
CA ILE A 242 -16.82 -17.48 1.53
C ILE A 242 -17.80 -16.31 1.41
N ASN A 243 -18.77 -16.21 2.32
CA ASN A 243 -19.80 -15.18 2.27
C ASN A 243 -19.21 -13.77 2.40
N GLU A 244 -18.27 -13.57 3.33
CA GLU A 244 -17.63 -12.27 3.53
C GLU A 244 -16.80 -11.83 2.32
N VAL A 245 -16.01 -12.75 1.73
CA VAL A 245 -15.25 -12.44 0.51
C VAL A 245 -16.19 -12.19 -0.67
N LYS A 246 -17.27 -12.96 -0.80
CA LYS A 246 -18.29 -12.75 -1.84
C LYS A 246 -18.97 -11.39 -1.71
N ASN A 247 -19.36 -11.00 -0.50
CA ASN A 247 -19.96 -9.69 -0.23
C ASN A 247 -19.01 -8.54 -0.58
N TRP A 248 -17.71 -8.71 -0.30
CA TRP A 248 -16.70 -7.73 -0.70
C TRP A 248 -16.64 -7.58 -2.23
N TYR A 249 -16.62 -8.68 -2.98
CA TYR A 249 -16.63 -8.64 -4.45
C TYR A 249 -17.93 -8.07 -5.03
N ILE A 250 -19.10 -8.39 -4.45
CA ILE A 250 -20.38 -7.79 -4.85
C ILE A 250 -20.32 -6.27 -4.70
N LYS A 251 -19.78 -5.79 -3.58
CA LYS A 251 -19.71 -4.36 -3.26
C LYS A 251 -18.74 -3.60 -4.17
N HIS A 252 -17.57 -4.17 -4.45
CA HIS A 252 -16.45 -3.42 -5.02
C HIS A 252 -16.04 -3.82 -6.45
N CYS A 253 -16.46 -5.00 -6.92
CA CYS A 253 -15.97 -5.57 -8.18
C CYS A 253 -17.10 -6.15 -9.04
N ASN A 254 -18.29 -5.55 -8.97
CA ASN A 254 -19.48 -5.99 -9.71
C ASN A 254 -19.72 -7.51 -9.60
N GLY A 255 -19.53 -8.09 -8.40
CA GLY A 255 -19.62 -9.54 -8.22
C GLY A 255 -21.04 -10.07 -8.41
N HIS A 256 -21.20 -11.10 -9.24
CA HIS A 256 -22.50 -11.71 -9.53
C HIS A 256 -22.36 -13.18 -9.97
N PHE A 257 -23.49 -13.88 -10.07
CA PHE A 257 -23.51 -15.24 -10.62
C PHE A 257 -23.90 -15.21 -12.10
N GLU A 258 -23.11 -15.90 -12.92
CA GLU A 258 -23.37 -16.17 -14.34
C GLU A 258 -23.14 -17.67 -14.57
N GLU A 259 -24.14 -18.39 -15.10
CA GLU A 259 -24.04 -19.84 -15.38
C GLU A 259 -23.48 -20.70 -14.22
N ASN A 260 -23.92 -20.42 -12.98
CA ASN A 260 -23.43 -21.04 -11.72
C ASN A 260 -21.97 -20.74 -11.34
N GLN A 261 -21.29 -19.83 -12.04
CA GLN A 261 -19.97 -19.32 -11.68
C GLN A 261 -20.10 -17.96 -11.02
N PHE A 262 -19.27 -17.68 -10.01
CA PHE A 262 -19.21 -16.35 -9.41
C PHE A 262 -18.19 -15.50 -10.15
N ILE A 263 -18.69 -14.54 -10.92
CA ILE A 263 -17.91 -13.67 -11.79
C ILE A 263 -17.77 -12.30 -11.14
N ILE A 264 -16.63 -11.66 -11.38
CA ILE A 264 -16.37 -10.27 -10.98
C ILE A 264 -15.82 -9.50 -12.19
N GLU A 265 -16.05 -8.18 -12.19
CA GLU A 265 -15.47 -7.24 -13.13
C GLU A 265 -14.66 -6.19 -12.37
N TYR A 266 -13.38 -6.10 -12.67
CA TYR A 266 -12.46 -5.19 -12.00
C TYR A 266 -11.53 -4.54 -13.02
N LEU A 267 -11.58 -3.20 -13.07
CA LEU A 267 -10.78 -2.39 -14.00
C LEU A 267 -10.84 -2.86 -15.46
N GLY A 268 -12.05 -3.22 -15.92
CA GLY A 268 -12.30 -3.69 -17.28
C GLY A 268 -11.90 -5.15 -17.54
N VAL A 269 -11.55 -5.92 -16.51
CA VAL A 269 -11.18 -7.34 -16.63
C VAL A 269 -12.20 -8.21 -15.91
N LYS A 270 -12.60 -9.32 -16.55
CA LYS A 270 -13.46 -10.35 -15.98
C LYS A 270 -12.63 -11.46 -15.33
N PHE A 271 -13.04 -11.83 -14.12
CA PHE A 271 -12.47 -12.97 -13.40
C PHE A 271 -13.56 -13.92 -12.90
N TRP A 272 -13.23 -15.21 -12.90
CA TRP A 272 -13.99 -16.23 -12.17
C TRP A 272 -13.35 -16.46 -10.80
N ILE A 273 -14.16 -16.38 -9.74
CA ILE A 273 -13.75 -16.74 -8.38
C ILE A 273 -14.23 -18.15 -8.05
N ASP A 274 -13.28 -19.04 -7.81
CA ASP A 274 -13.52 -20.43 -7.43
C ASP A 274 -13.27 -20.59 -5.92
N PHE A 275 -14.34 -20.80 -5.16
CA PHE A 275 -14.31 -20.93 -3.72
C PHE A 275 -14.08 -22.38 -3.24
N ASP A 276 -14.08 -23.35 -4.15
CA ASP A 276 -13.90 -24.77 -3.83
C ASP A 276 -12.42 -25.17 -3.92
N GLN A 277 -11.60 -24.47 -3.14
CA GLN A 277 -10.14 -24.59 -3.18
C GLN A 277 -9.58 -24.75 -1.77
N GLU A 278 -8.41 -25.37 -1.70
CA GLU A 278 -7.63 -25.49 -0.47
C GLU A 278 -6.19 -25.05 -0.71
N LYS A 279 -5.56 -24.47 0.31
CA LYS A 279 -4.17 -24.03 0.23
C LYS A 279 -3.47 -24.22 1.56
N PHE A 280 -2.17 -24.55 1.50
CA PHE A 280 -1.32 -24.53 2.68
C PHE A 280 -1.12 -23.09 3.17
N ASN A 281 -1.43 -22.85 4.43
CA ASN A 281 -1.23 -21.58 5.10
C ASN A 281 0.05 -21.64 5.92
N ASN A 282 1.05 -20.84 5.53
CA ASN A 282 2.35 -20.80 6.20
C ASN A 282 2.27 -20.28 7.64
N ASP A 283 1.24 -19.51 8.00
CA ASP A 283 1.11 -18.97 9.36
C ASP A 283 0.56 -20.00 10.35
N THR A 284 -0.31 -20.89 9.88
CA THR A 284 -0.99 -21.90 10.70
C THR A 284 -0.44 -23.30 10.48
N GLU A 285 0.43 -23.47 9.48
CA GLU A 285 1.04 -24.73 9.04
C GLU A 285 0.00 -25.82 8.68
N LYS A 286 -1.14 -25.40 8.12
CA LYS A 286 -2.26 -26.29 7.77
C LYS A 286 -2.76 -26.08 6.35
N ILE A 287 -3.35 -27.11 5.78
CA ILE A 287 -4.20 -26.98 4.58
C ILE A 287 -5.55 -26.43 5.05
N GLU A 288 -5.96 -25.31 4.48
CA GLU A 288 -7.17 -24.59 4.86
C GLU A 288 -8.00 -24.24 3.61
N PRO A 289 -9.31 -24.00 3.78
CA PRO A 289 -10.14 -23.43 2.73
C PRO A 289 -9.51 -22.17 2.15
N ALA A 290 -9.61 -22.05 0.84
CA ALA A 290 -9.02 -21.00 0.03
C ALA A 290 -10.00 -20.59 -1.09
N PHE A 291 -9.58 -19.61 -1.89
CA PHE A 291 -10.27 -19.27 -3.13
C PHE A 291 -9.24 -19.03 -4.23
N GLN A 292 -9.58 -19.35 -5.47
CA GLN A 292 -8.76 -19.06 -6.64
C GLN A 292 -9.40 -17.95 -7.46
N ILE A 293 -8.55 -17.05 -7.98
CA ILE A 293 -8.94 -16.06 -8.99
C ILE A 293 -8.42 -16.55 -10.35
N LYS A 294 -9.30 -16.64 -11.36
CA LYS A 294 -8.96 -17.03 -12.72
C LYS A 294 -9.35 -15.91 -13.68
N TYR A 295 -8.42 -15.49 -14.54
CA TYR A 295 -8.74 -14.57 -15.62
C TYR A 295 -9.61 -15.29 -16.66
N ILE A 296 -10.67 -14.62 -17.14
CA ILE A 296 -11.57 -15.19 -18.16
C ILE A 296 -11.80 -14.26 -19.36
N GLY A 297 -11.33 -13.02 -19.33
CA GLY A 297 -11.41 -12.10 -20.46
C GLY A 297 -11.45 -10.62 -20.07
N ILE A 298 -11.62 -9.77 -21.09
CA ILE A 298 -11.95 -8.35 -20.93
C ILE A 298 -13.47 -8.21 -20.72
N ALA A 299 -13.90 -7.25 -19.90
CA ALA A 299 -15.30 -7.03 -19.54
C ALA A 299 -16.14 -6.50 -20.71
#